data_AF-A0A7S4VPI2-F1
#
_entry.id   AF-A0A7S4VPI2-F1
#
_cell.length_a   1.000
_cell.length_b   1.000
_cell.length_c   1.000
_cell.angle_alpha   90.00
_cell.angle_beta   90.00
_cell.angle_gamma   90.00
#
_symmetry.space_group_name_H-M   'P 1'
#
loop_
_entity.id
_entity.type
_entity.pdbx_description
1 polymer ?
#
loop_
_entity_poly.entity_id
_entity_poly.type
_entity_poly.pdbx_seq_one_letter_code
_entity_poly.pdbx_strand_id
1 'polypeptide(L)'
;RLTRGRLFTPSPCCSCQLRRMQTAPGAFITAAPVLLGHISVQNTFLQFQDVHQPVAGLSKVVPVPSAPAELPAEVPGLPTLQQLRHARRGERRERAQQRQPSRTQPQPTTRAPPQVPQGPPLVEESEVAAPNGVACARSRSGSMVVRWVMPAQRMTSRSQKTAVSPEFAIELPGLGPRPFKLLVSLPRFGGGLELKCGALLPHGAGSVRVSAGIGSDTCSEPMRAPVRHDFSEQSCCDLRGEGGDWDLLAVLEKPAKRFVVYLEISAL
;
A
#
# COMPACT_ATOMS: atom_id res chain seq x y z
N ARG A 1 53.96 -7.93 12.64
CA ARG A 1 53.74 -9.34 13.06
C ARG A 1 52.29 -9.49 13.53
N LEU A 2 51.57 -10.44 12.92
CA LEU A 2 50.27 -11.04 13.30
C LEU A 2 48.99 -10.18 13.27
N THR A 3 48.30 -10.19 12.13
CA THR A 3 46.86 -9.97 11.99
C THR A 3 46.12 -11.33 12.03
N ARG A 4 45.09 -11.44 12.87
CA ARG A 4 44.23 -12.64 13.01
C ARG A 4 43.11 -12.61 11.96
N GLY A 5 43.14 -13.54 11.02
CA GLY A 5 42.02 -13.87 10.13
C GLY A 5 41.01 -14.78 10.85
N ARG A 6 39.72 -14.55 10.60
CA ARG A 6 38.64 -15.50 10.94
C ARG A 6 38.25 -16.27 9.69
N LEU A 7 38.36 -17.60 9.78
CA LEU A 7 37.92 -18.58 8.81
C LEU A 7 36.39 -18.73 8.91
N PHE A 8 35.73 -18.67 7.76
CA PHE A 8 34.35 -19.10 7.56
C PHE A 8 34.34 -20.63 7.42
N THR A 9 33.49 -21.31 8.20
CA THR A 9 33.13 -22.72 7.97
C THR A 9 31.82 -22.77 7.15
N PRO A 10 31.72 -23.64 6.13
CA PRO A 10 30.47 -23.90 5.44
C PRO A 10 29.63 -24.93 6.22
N SER A 11 28.34 -24.67 6.35
CA SER A 11 27.36 -25.61 6.93
C SER A 11 26.69 -26.44 5.81
N PRO A 12 26.35 -27.72 6.04
CA PRO A 12 26.07 -28.68 4.99
C PRO A 12 24.64 -28.64 4.46
N CYS A 13 24.54 -29.14 3.23
CA CYS A 13 23.36 -29.32 2.40
C CYS A 13 22.24 -30.15 3.06
N CYS A 14 20.99 -29.70 2.92
CA CYS A 14 19.83 -30.57 2.98
C CYS A 14 19.47 -31.05 1.57
N SER A 15 19.66 -32.35 1.36
CA SER A 15 19.24 -33.11 0.19
C SER A 15 17.71 -33.19 0.14
N CYS A 16 17.09 -32.61 -0.89
CA CYS A 16 15.71 -32.92 -1.26
C CYS A 16 15.70 -34.07 -2.28
N GLN A 17 15.14 -35.20 -1.85
CA GLN A 17 14.91 -36.38 -2.68
C GLN A 17 13.99 -36.06 -3.85
N LEU A 18 14.46 -36.38 -5.06
CA LEU A 18 13.71 -36.39 -6.29
C LEU A 18 12.82 -37.66 -6.33
N ARG A 19 11.54 -37.57 -5.96
CA ARG A 19 10.56 -38.63 -6.25
C ARG A 19 9.99 -38.43 -7.66
N ARG A 20 10.38 -39.29 -8.59
CA ARG A 20 9.65 -39.54 -9.84
C ARG A 20 8.31 -40.19 -9.50
N MET A 21 7.20 -39.53 -9.81
CA MET A 21 5.89 -40.18 -9.87
C MET A 21 5.65 -40.61 -11.32
N GLN A 22 5.47 -41.92 -11.50
CA GLN A 22 5.03 -42.55 -12.74
C GLN A 22 3.57 -42.20 -12.99
N THR A 23 3.27 -41.87 -14.24
CA THR A 23 1.92 -41.69 -14.77
C THR A 23 1.24 -43.05 -14.95
N ALA A 24 0.00 -43.16 -14.47
CA ALA A 24 -0.94 -44.23 -14.84
C ALA A 24 -2.03 -43.63 -15.74
N PRO A 25 -2.45 -44.32 -16.82
CA PRO A 25 -3.54 -43.87 -17.67
C PRO A 25 -4.86 -44.52 -17.25
N GLY A 26 -5.95 -43.77 -17.39
CA GLY A 26 -7.28 -44.35 -17.61
C GLY A 26 -8.33 -44.04 -16.55
N ALA A 27 -9.16 -43.03 -16.81
CA ALA A 27 -10.57 -43.05 -16.46
C ALA A 27 -11.31 -42.07 -17.38
N PHE A 28 -12.14 -42.60 -18.27
CA PHE A 28 -13.12 -41.82 -19.02
C PHE A 28 -14.20 -41.37 -18.04
N ILE A 29 -14.32 -40.06 -17.81
CA ILE A 29 -15.46 -39.45 -17.14
C ILE A 29 -16.29 -38.75 -18.20
N THR A 30 -17.51 -39.24 -18.38
CA THR A 30 -18.56 -38.66 -19.21
C THR A 30 -18.98 -37.34 -18.58
N ALA A 31 -18.56 -36.21 -19.16
CA ALA A 31 -18.94 -34.88 -18.71
C ALA A 31 -20.27 -34.45 -19.35
N ALA A 32 -21.25 -34.10 -18.52
CA ALA A 32 -22.44 -33.36 -18.93
C ALA A 32 -22.07 -31.92 -19.33
N PRO A 33 -22.78 -31.29 -20.28
CA PRO A 33 -22.48 -29.94 -20.71
C PRO A 33 -22.89 -28.93 -19.62
N VAL A 34 -21.92 -28.47 -18.84
CA VAL A 34 -22.06 -27.24 -18.06
C VAL A 34 -21.94 -26.08 -19.04
N LEU A 35 -23.01 -25.30 -19.16
CA LEU A 35 -23.05 -24.04 -19.91
C LEU A 35 -22.02 -23.08 -19.31
N LEU A 36 -20.80 -23.12 -19.85
CA LEU A 36 -19.77 -22.11 -19.62
C LEU A 36 -20.26 -20.80 -20.24
N GLY A 37 -20.83 -19.94 -19.38
CA GLY A 37 -20.96 -18.52 -19.66
C GLY A 37 -19.59 -17.97 -20.02
N HIS A 38 -19.45 -17.55 -21.28
CA HIS A 38 -18.23 -16.99 -21.82
C HIS A 38 -17.97 -15.66 -21.11
N ILE A 39 -17.13 -15.65 -20.07
CA ILE A 39 -16.62 -14.41 -19.48
C ILE A 39 -15.62 -13.83 -20.48
N SER A 40 -16.14 -13.03 -21.41
CA SER A 40 -15.34 -12.22 -22.31
C SER A 40 -14.70 -11.11 -21.49
N VAL A 41 -13.44 -11.28 -21.11
CA VAL A 41 -12.62 -10.19 -20.57
C VAL A 41 -12.25 -9.30 -21.76
N GLN A 42 -13.19 -8.43 -22.18
CA GLN A 42 -12.85 -7.35 -23.09
C GLN A 42 -11.91 -6.42 -22.33
N ASN A 43 -10.63 -6.49 -22.70
CA ASN A 43 -9.63 -5.54 -22.29
C ASN A 43 -9.97 -4.22 -22.99
N THR A 44 -10.89 -3.45 -22.40
CA THR A 44 -11.28 -2.13 -22.88
C THR A 44 -10.08 -1.22 -22.70
N PHE A 45 -9.22 -1.18 -23.72
CA PHE A 45 -8.21 -0.17 -23.90
C PHE A 45 -8.94 1.15 -24.12
N LEU A 46 -9.31 1.81 -23.03
CA LEU A 46 -9.85 3.16 -23.07
C LEU A 46 -8.73 4.06 -23.60
N GLN A 47 -8.83 4.40 -24.89
CA GLN A 47 -8.22 5.60 -25.41
C GLN A 47 -8.79 6.76 -24.60
N PHE A 48 -7.93 7.38 -23.78
CA PHE A 48 -8.21 8.68 -23.22
C PHE A 48 -8.33 9.65 -24.40
N GLN A 49 -9.55 10.09 -24.70
CA GLN A 49 -9.73 11.33 -25.45
C GLN A 49 -9.30 12.45 -24.51
N ASP A 50 -8.15 13.04 -24.79
CA ASP A 50 -7.82 14.38 -24.33
C ASP A 50 -8.96 15.30 -24.79
N VAL A 51 -9.87 15.61 -23.88
CA VAL A 51 -10.85 16.68 -24.10
C VAL A 51 -10.07 17.98 -23.99
N HIS A 52 -9.38 18.34 -25.06
CA HIS A 52 -9.01 19.72 -25.33
C HIS A 52 -10.31 20.50 -25.48
N GLN A 53 -10.83 21.06 -24.39
CA GLN A 53 -11.72 22.20 -24.51
C GLN A 53 -10.89 23.35 -25.10
N PRO A 54 -11.25 23.91 -26.27
CA PRO A 54 -10.66 25.16 -26.72
C PRO A 54 -11.15 26.25 -25.77
N VAL A 55 -10.26 26.74 -24.90
CA VAL A 55 -10.50 27.97 -24.14
C VAL A 55 -10.46 29.11 -25.16
N ALA A 56 -11.64 29.52 -25.62
CA ALA A 56 -11.80 30.68 -26.48
C ALA A 56 -11.25 31.91 -25.76
N GLY A 57 -10.43 32.66 -26.48
CA GLY A 57 -9.49 33.62 -25.94
C GLY A 57 -10.09 34.82 -25.22
N LEU A 58 -9.32 35.28 -24.23
CA LEU A 58 -9.22 36.68 -23.84
C LEU A 58 -7.75 36.95 -23.51
N SER A 59 -6.94 37.21 -24.55
CA SER A 59 -5.61 37.79 -24.40
C SER A 59 -5.75 39.24 -23.93
N LYS A 60 -5.85 39.46 -22.62
CA LYS A 60 -5.53 40.76 -22.02
C LYS A 60 -4.03 40.81 -21.78
N VAL A 61 -3.33 41.50 -22.67
CA VAL A 61 -1.96 41.95 -22.48
C VAL A 61 -1.96 42.90 -21.28
N VAL A 62 -1.47 42.43 -20.13
CA VAL A 62 -1.19 43.27 -18.97
C VAL A 62 0.23 43.82 -19.14
N PRO A 63 0.43 45.15 -19.06
CA PRO A 63 1.76 45.75 -19.12
C PRO A 63 2.62 45.25 -17.94
N VAL A 64 3.85 44.86 -18.23
CA VAL A 64 4.89 44.57 -17.23
C VAL A 64 5.41 45.89 -16.67
N PRO A 65 5.24 46.20 -15.37
CA PRO A 65 5.95 47.31 -14.76
C PRO A 65 7.39 46.90 -14.48
N SER A 66 8.31 47.51 -15.21
CA SER A 66 9.75 47.51 -14.94
C SER A 66 10.05 48.45 -13.77
N ALA A 67 10.41 47.92 -12.61
CA ALA A 67 11.14 48.66 -11.59
C ALA A 67 11.99 47.70 -10.72
N PRO A 68 13.28 48.02 -10.48
CA PRO A 68 14.12 47.29 -9.55
C PRO A 68 13.86 47.79 -8.12
N ALA A 69 13.38 46.91 -7.24
CA ALA A 69 13.32 47.18 -5.81
C ALA A 69 14.65 46.79 -5.15
N GLU A 70 15.27 47.78 -4.50
CA GLU A 70 16.48 47.65 -3.69
C GLU A 70 16.32 46.57 -2.59
N LEU A 71 17.37 45.78 -2.41
CA LEU A 71 17.51 44.82 -1.34
C LEU A 71 17.86 45.54 -0.02
N PRO A 72 17.08 45.38 1.05
CA PRO A 72 17.51 45.82 2.37
C PRO A 72 18.63 44.92 2.91
N ALA A 73 19.58 45.59 3.54
CA ALA A 73 20.78 45.05 4.15
C ALA A 73 20.51 44.01 5.25
N GLU A 74 21.51 43.14 5.38
CA GLU A 74 21.86 42.24 6.48
C GLU A 74 20.93 42.18 7.70
N VAL A 75 20.37 40.99 7.94
CA VAL A 75 19.80 40.58 9.23
C VAL A 75 20.92 39.92 10.06
N PRO A 76 21.48 40.58 11.08
CA PRO A 76 22.43 39.95 12.00
C PRO A 76 21.69 39.06 13.00
N GLY A 77 22.18 37.83 13.20
CA GLY A 77 21.86 37.06 14.41
C GLY A 77 21.30 35.65 14.23
N LEU A 78 21.53 34.95 13.12
CA LEU A 78 21.24 33.51 13.06
C LEU A 78 22.31 32.72 13.84
N PRO A 79 21.94 31.94 14.87
CA PRO A 79 22.88 31.15 15.65
C PRO A 79 23.52 30.08 14.76
N THR A 80 24.84 29.96 14.88
CA THR A 80 25.62 29.04 14.05
C THR A 80 25.19 27.59 14.32
N LEU A 81 25.19 26.75 13.29
CA LEU A 81 24.84 25.31 13.34
C LEU A 81 25.58 24.53 14.46
N GLN A 82 26.72 25.05 14.93
CA GLN A 82 27.49 24.53 16.05
C GLN A 82 26.84 24.79 17.42
N GLN A 83 26.16 25.92 17.62
CA GLN A 83 25.44 26.25 18.87
C GLN A 83 24.20 25.37 19.06
N LEU A 84 23.48 25.04 17.97
CA LEU A 84 22.34 24.12 17.99
C LEU A 84 22.69 22.68 18.40
N ARG A 85 23.94 22.24 18.20
CA ARG A 85 24.40 20.89 18.59
C ARG A 85 24.64 20.73 20.08
N HIS A 86 24.98 21.81 20.80
CA HIS A 86 25.21 21.75 22.25
C HIS A 86 23.91 21.75 23.07
N ALA A 87 22.87 22.47 22.64
CA ALA A 87 21.58 22.50 23.32
C ALA A 87 20.90 21.13 23.41
N ARG A 88 21.00 20.29 22.38
CA ARG A 88 20.36 18.97 22.34
C ARG A 88 21.03 17.89 23.21
N ARG A 89 22.22 18.15 23.76
CA ARG A 89 22.94 17.16 24.60
C ARG A 89 22.53 17.19 26.07
N GLY A 90 21.93 18.28 26.56
CA GLY A 90 21.50 18.42 27.95
C GLY A 90 20.20 17.68 28.27
N GLU A 91 19.19 17.79 27.41
CA GLU A 91 17.82 17.30 27.71
C GLU A 91 17.69 15.77 27.74
N ARG A 92 18.65 15.03 27.18
CA ARG A 92 18.58 13.58 27.11
C ARG A 92 18.98 12.87 28.42
N ARG A 93 19.66 13.56 29.35
CA ARG A 93 20.06 12.98 30.64
C ARG A 93 18.96 13.03 31.70
N GLU A 94 18.05 13.98 31.63
CA GLU A 94 17.05 14.19 32.68
C GLU A 94 15.87 13.21 32.59
N ARG A 95 15.52 12.74 31.38
CA ARG A 95 14.43 11.75 31.20
C ARG A 95 14.79 10.31 31.55
N ALA A 96 16.06 10.00 31.82
CA ALA A 96 16.48 8.64 32.17
C ALA A 96 16.31 8.30 33.66
N GLN A 97 16.09 9.30 34.53
CA GLN A 97 16.12 9.10 35.98
C GLN A 97 14.73 9.00 36.64
N GLN A 98 13.65 9.20 35.89
CA GLN A 98 12.27 9.25 36.43
C GLN A 98 11.37 8.13 35.91
N ARG A 99 11.88 6.90 35.87
CA ARG A 99 11.07 5.69 35.66
C ARG A 99 11.47 4.61 36.68
N GLN A 100 11.05 4.79 37.93
CA GLN A 100 10.92 3.69 38.87
C GLN A 100 9.64 2.90 38.54
N PRO A 101 9.70 1.57 38.34
CA PRO A 101 8.50 0.76 38.18
C PRO A 101 7.88 0.45 39.55
N SER A 102 6.65 0.91 39.75
CA SER A 102 5.78 0.52 40.86
C SER A 102 5.41 -0.95 40.73
N ARG A 103 5.92 -1.77 41.65
CA ARG A 103 5.64 -3.19 41.81
C ARG A 103 4.16 -3.36 42.18
N THR A 104 3.33 -3.69 41.20
CA THR A 104 1.91 -4.00 41.40
C THR A 104 1.78 -5.47 41.83
N GLN A 105 1.16 -5.67 42.99
CA GLN A 105 0.95 -6.97 43.62
C GLN A 105 -0.19 -7.72 42.89
N PRO A 106 -0.03 -9.02 42.55
CA PRO A 106 -1.09 -9.78 41.90
C PRO A 106 -2.21 -10.14 42.89
N GLN A 107 -3.45 -9.79 42.54
CA GLN A 107 -4.65 -10.25 43.25
C GLN A 107 -5.03 -11.68 42.83
N PRO A 108 -5.57 -12.50 43.75
CA PRO A 108 -6.06 -13.85 43.47
C PRO A 108 -7.40 -13.78 42.72
N THR A 109 -7.40 -14.23 41.46
CA THR A 109 -8.60 -14.39 40.65
C THR A 109 -9.29 -15.72 40.92
N THR A 110 -10.53 -15.63 41.39
CA THR A 110 -11.52 -16.71 41.51
C THR A 110 -11.70 -17.41 40.15
N ARG A 111 -11.47 -18.73 40.14
CA ARG A 111 -11.63 -19.62 38.99
C ARG A 111 -13.05 -19.58 38.44
N ALA A 112 -13.21 -19.02 37.25
CA ALA A 112 -14.37 -19.24 36.40
C ALA A 112 -14.30 -20.65 35.74
N PRO A 113 -15.45 -21.28 35.44
CA PRO A 113 -15.51 -22.60 34.82
C PRO A 113 -14.85 -22.61 33.42
N PRO A 114 -14.27 -23.77 33.01
CA PRO A 114 -13.52 -23.91 31.78
C PRO A 114 -14.40 -23.63 30.56
N GLN A 115 -14.24 -22.47 29.96
CA GLN A 115 -14.79 -22.19 28.64
C GLN A 115 -14.03 -23.05 27.63
N VAL A 116 -14.78 -23.91 26.94
CA VAL A 116 -14.29 -24.68 25.80
C VAL A 116 -13.67 -23.68 24.82
N PRO A 117 -12.37 -23.82 24.48
CA PRO A 117 -11.71 -22.95 23.52
C PRO A 117 -12.46 -23.02 22.19
N GLN A 118 -13.27 -22.01 21.90
CA GLN A 118 -13.78 -21.81 20.56
C GLN A 118 -12.55 -21.52 19.70
N GLY A 119 -12.11 -22.53 18.94
CA GLY A 119 -11.00 -22.40 18.02
C GLY A 119 -11.20 -21.16 17.16
N PRO A 120 -10.15 -20.38 16.89
CA PRO A 120 -10.25 -19.20 16.06
C PRO A 120 -11.01 -19.58 14.78
N PRO A 121 -12.05 -18.81 14.38
CA PRO A 121 -12.81 -19.13 13.19
C PRO A 121 -11.81 -19.30 12.06
N LEU A 122 -11.79 -20.49 11.46
CA LEU A 122 -11.09 -20.78 10.22
C LEU A 122 -11.51 -19.70 9.24
N VAL A 123 -10.67 -18.68 9.10
CA VAL A 123 -10.80 -17.69 8.06
C VAL A 123 -10.53 -18.51 6.82
N GLU A 124 -11.59 -18.88 6.10
CA GLU A 124 -11.46 -19.55 4.81
C GLU A 124 -10.42 -18.79 4.03
N GLU A 125 -9.33 -19.50 3.71
CA GLU A 125 -8.19 -19.00 2.96
C GLU A 125 -8.71 -18.66 1.58
N SER A 126 -9.25 -17.44 1.48
CA SER A 126 -10.00 -16.97 0.34
C SER A 126 -9.12 -17.11 -0.90
N GLU A 127 -9.65 -17.89 -1.83
CA GLU A 127 -9.16 -18.18 -3.18
C GLU A 127 -8.01 -17.27 -3.61
N VAL A 128 -6.81 -17.85 -3.68
CA VAL A 128 -5.58 -17.16 -4.04
C VAL A 128 -5.83 -16.41 -5.34
N ALA A 129 -5.96 -15.09 -5.25
CA ALA A 129 -6.22 -14.24 -6.40
C ALA A 129 -5.22 -14.57 -7.50
N ALA A 130 -5.74 -14.71 -8.73
CA ALA A 130 -4.92 -14.99 -9.91
C ALA A 130 -3.71 -14.02 -9.97
N PRO A 131 -2.58 -14.41 -10.57
CA PRO A 131 -1.46 -13.50 -10.74
C PRO A 131 -1.91 -12.23 -11.49
N ASN A 132 -1.63 -11.04 -10.93
CA ASN A 132 -2.19 -9.73 -11.32
C ASN A 132 -3.68 -9.47 -11.00
N GLY A 133 -4.30 -10.34 -10.20
CA GLY A 133 -5.69 -10.22 -9.79
C GLY A 133 -5.91 -9.16 -8.74
N VAL A 134 -7.07 -8.52 -8.81
CA VAL A 134 -7.63 -7.69 -7.76
C VAL A 134 -8.79 -8.48 -7.14
N ALA A 135 -8.75 -8.65 -5.83
CA ALA A 135 -9.85 -9.24 -5.06
C ALA A 135 -10.45 -8.15 -4.16
N CYS A 136 -11.77 -8.16 -4.06
CA CYS A 136 -12.54 -7.26 -3.21
C CYS A 136 -13.37 -8.08 -2.24
N ALA A 137 -13.37 -7.70 -0.97
CA ALA A 137 -14.19 -8.32 0.06
C ALA A 137 -14.74 -7.25 1.00
N ARG A 138 -15.91 -7.49 1.59
CA ARG A 138 -16.44 -6.66 2.66
C ARG A 138 -16.00 -7.24 4.01
N SER A 139 -15.38 -6.42 4.85
CA SER A 139 -15.03 -6.81 6.21
C SER A 139 -16.26 -6.90 7.10
N ARG A 140 -16.11 -7.51 8.28
CA ARG A 140 -17.20 -7.58 9.28
C ARG A 140 -17.63 -6.20 9.80
N SER A 141 -16.75 -5.20 9.76
CA SER A 141 -17.07 -3.82 10.14
C SER A 141 -17.83 -3.06 9.06
N GLY A 142 -18.06 -3.66 7.89
CA GLY A 142 -18.66 -3.00 6.73
C GLY A 142 -17.66 -2.24 5.87
N SER A 143 -16.38 -2.17 6.26
CA SER A 143 -15.31 -1.65 5.40
C SER A 143 -15.15 -2.52 4.15
N MET A 144 -14.75 -1.92 3.04
CA MET A 144 -14.33 -2.65 1.85
C MET A 144 -12.83 -2.87 1.88
N VAL A 145 -12.40 -4.11 1.72
CA VAL A 145 -10.99 -4.51 1.65
C VAL A 145 -10.67 -4.90 0.22
N VAL A 146 -9.64 -4.28 -0.35
CA VAL A 146 -9.13 -4.60 -1.68
C VAL A 146 -7.72 -5.17 -1.53
N ARG A 147 -7.48 -6.30 -2.20
CA ARG A 147 -6.19 -6.97 -2.29
C ARG A 147 -5.76 -7.01 -3.75
N TRP A 148 -4.64 -6.41 -4.07
CA TRP A 148 -4.09 -6.45 -5.41
C TRP A 148 -2.71 -7.11 -5.41
N VAL A 149 -2.59 -8.25 -6.08
CA VAL A 149 -1.34 -9.01 -6.17
C VAL A 149 -0.54 -8.54 -7.38
N MET A 150 0.69 -8.07 -7.15
CA MET A 150 1.57 -7.58 -8.22
C MET A 150 2.87 -8.38 -8.33
N PRO A 151 3.25 -8.87 -9.53
CA PRO A 151 4.52 -9.52 -9.77
C PRO A 151 5.66 -8.49 -9.84
N ALA A 152 6.79 -8.83 -9.21
CA ALA A 152 8.00 -8.01 -9.13
C ALA A 152 8.54 -7.58 -10.49
N GLN A 153 8.32 -8.39 -11.53
CA GLN A 153 8.83 -8.13 -12.87
C GLN A 153 8.42 -6.75 -13.39
N ARG A 154 7.19 -6.30 -13.06
CA ARG A 154 6.67 -4.98 -13.43
C ARG A 154 7.42 -3.83 -12.78
N MET A 155 8.03 -4.07 -11.62
CA MET A 155 8.82 -3.07 -10.92
C MET A 155 10.28 -3.04 -11.35
N THR A 156 10.83 -4.20 -11.71
CA THR A 156 12.24 -4.33 -12.07
C THR A 156 12.53 -3.84 -13.49
N SER A 157 11.50 -3.70 -14.33
CA SER A 157 11.66 -3.22 -15.69
C SER A 157 12.02 -1.73 -15.69
N ARG A 158 13.18 -1.37 -16.26
CA ARG A 158 13.63 0.03 -16.36
C ARG A 158 12.65 0.93 -17.12
N SER A 159 11.80 0.35 -17.98
CA SER A 159 10.82 1.09 -18.77
C SER A 159 9.52 1.38 -18.00
N GLN A 160 9.17 0.55 -17.02
CA GLN A 160 7.89 0.63 -16.34
C GLN A 160 8.03 1.31 -14.97
N LYS A 161 7.86 2.63 -14.96
CA LYS A 161 7.87 3.43 -13.72
C LYS A 161 6.57 3.32 -12.93
N THR A 162 5.49 2.89 -13.56
CA THR A 162 4.17 2.84 -12.96
C THR A 162 3.46 1.54 -13.33
N ALA A 163 2.77 0.97 -12.36
CA ALA A 163 1.89 -0.17 -12.53
C ALA A 163 0.47 0.25 -12.15
N VAL A 164 -0.51 -0.17 -12.95
CA VAL A 164 -1.93 0.13 -12.75
C VAL A 164 -2.68 -1.18 -12.54
N SER A 165 -3.58 -1.21 -11.57
CA SER A 165 -4.42 -2.37 -11.31
C SER A 165 -5.47 -2.55 -12.40
N PRO A 166 -5.99 -3.79 -12.58
CA PRO A 166 -7.33 -3.97 -13.12
C PRO A 166 -8.33 -3.02 -12.44
N GLU A 167 -9.35 -2.63 -13.19
CA GLU A 167 -10.46 -1.86 -12.63
C GLU A 167 -11.26 -2.71 -11.66
N PHE A 168 -11.65 -2.12 -10.53
CA PHE A 168 -12.51 -2.75 -9.54
C PHE A 168 -13.57 -1.76 -9.07
N ALA A 169 -14.66 -2.27 -8.48
CA ALA A 169 -15.77 -1.43 -8.06
C ALA A 169 -15.77 -1.22 -6.55
N ILE A 170 -15.81 0.04 -6.09
CA ILE A 170 -16.03 0.38 -4.68
C ILE A 170 -17.47 0.87 -4.52
N GLU A 171 -18.18 0.33 -3.53
CA GLU A 171 -19.52 0.80 -3.20
C GLU A 171 -19.44 2.07 -2.35
N LEU A 172 -19.88 3.19 -2.92
CA LEU A 172 -19.98 4.48 -2.22
C LEU A 172 -21.40 4.68 -1.68
N PRO A 173 -21.57 5.20 -0.45
CA PRO A 173 -22.89 5.46 0.13
C PRO A 173 -23.76 6.34 -0.78
N GLY A 174 -24.97 5.86 -1.11
CA GLY A 174 -25.92 6.60 -1.95
C GLY A 174 -25.61 6.63 -3.46
N LEU A 175 -24.41 6.24 -3.90
CA LEU A 175 -24.03 6.18 -5.32
C LEU A 175 -23.89 4.76 -5.87
N GLY A 176 -23.81 3.77 -4.98
CA GLY A 176 -23.57 2.37 -5.32
C GLY A 176 -22.14 2.13 -5.86
N PRO A 177 -21.93 1.03 -6.60
CA PRO A 177 -20.61 0.67 -7.11
C PRO A 177 -20.07 1.68 -8.13
N ARG A 178 -18.86 2.20 -7.89
CA ARG A 178 -18.13 3.09 -8.80
C ARG A 178 -16.78 2.47 -9.19
N PRO A 179 -16.28 2.71 -10.42
CA PRO A 179 -15.02 2.13 -10.90
C PRO A 179 -13.80 2.85 -10.29
N PHE A 180 -12.81 2.07 -9.87
CA PHE A 180 -11.54 2.55 -9.33
C PHE A 180 -10.36 1.75 -9.85
N LYS A 181 -9.18 2.38 -9.79
CA LYS A 181 -7.88 1.78 -10.09
C LYS A 181 -6.86 2.17 -9.03
N LEU A 182 -5.97 1.25 -8.70
CA LEU A 182 -4.77 1.52 -7.91
C LEU A 182 -3.59 1.77 -8.85
N LEU A 183 -2.77 2.74 -8.49
CA LEU A 183 -1.55 3.08 -9.20
C LEU A 183 -0.38 2.97 -8.22
N VAL A 184 0.60 2.14 -8.56
CA VAL A 184 1.88 2.07 -7.86
C VAL A 184 2.91 2.75 -8.73
N SER A 185 3.59 3.75 -8.19
CA SER A 185 4.70 4.46 -8.86
C SER A 185 6.02 4.11 -8.19
N LEU A 186 7.06 3.97 -9.01
CA LEU A 186 8.44 3.69 -8.62
C LEU A 186 9.36 4.84 -9.06
N PRO A 187 9.33 5.99 -8.38
CA PRO A 187 10.42 6.93 -8.42
C PRO A 187 11.76 6.26 -8.12
N ARG A 188 12.86 6.89 -8.56
CA ARG A 188 14.23 6.41 -8.27
C ARG A 188 14.52 6.30 -6.76
N PHE A 189 13.74 6.97 -5.91
CA PHE A 189 13.95 7.06 -4.46
C PHE A 189 12.62 7.01 -3.70
N GLY A 190 12.02 5.83 -3.60
CA GLY A 190 10.79 5.61 -2.84
C GLY A 190 9.54 5.49 -3.72
N GLY A 191 8.66 4.55 -3.37
CA GLY A 191 7.43 4.26 -4.10
C GLY A 191 6.25 5.13 -3.66
N GLY A 192 5.35 5.43 -4.59
CA GLY A 192 4.06 6.07 -4.30
C GLY A 192 2.90 5.12 -4.58
N LEU A 193 1.82 5.25 -3.81
CA LEU A 193 0.57 4.53 -4.02
C LEU A 193 -0.56 5.54 -4.16
N GLU A 194 -1.38 5.41 -5.19
CA GLU A 194 -2.50 6.31 -5.47
C GLU A 194 -3.76 5.48 -5.77
N LEU A 195 -4.90 5.92 -5.26
CA LEU A 195 -6.22 5.40 -5.61
C LEU A 195 -6.94 6.41 -6.51
N LYS A 196 -7.42 5.96 -7.67
CA LYS A 196 -8.08 6.81 -8.66
C LYS A 196 -9.50 6.35 -8.93
N CYS A 197 -10.46 7.26 -8.80
CA CYS A 197 -11.85 7.10 -9.24
C CYS A 197 -11.94 7.30 -10.76
N GLY A 198 -12.59 6.35 -11.44
CA GLY A 198 -12.86 6.40 -12.88
C GLY A 198 -14.20 7.05 -13.25
N ALA A 199 -14.95 7.55 -12.28
CA ALA A 199 -16.27 8.16 -12.49
C ALA A 199 -16.31 9.61 -11.97
N LEU A 200 -17.13 10.43 -12.61
CA LEU A 200 -17.52 11.75 -12.10
C LEU A 200 -18.58 11.56 -11.01
N LEU A 201 -18.35 12.15 -9.83
CA LEU A 201 -19.26 12.03 -8.69
C LEU A 201 -19.94 13.38 -8.43
N PRO A 202 -21.21 13.39 -7.99
CA PRO A 202 -21.86 14.59 -7.47
C PRO A 202 -21.06 15.18 -6.31
N HIS A 203 -21.05 16.51 -6.19
CA HIS A 203 -20.32 17.21 -5.13
C HIS A 203 -20.77 16.72 -3.74
N GLY A 204 -19.79 16.37 -2.89
CA GLY A 204 -19.99 15.85 -1.54
C GLY A 204 -20.42 14.38 -1.45
N ALA A 205 -20.58 13.67 -2.58
CA ALA A 205 -20.99 12.27 -2.58
C ALA A 205 -19.80 11.29 -2.67
N GLY A 206 -18.57 11.80 -2.61
CA GLY A 206 -17.33 11.02 -2.79
C GLY A 206 -16.47 10.87 -1.54
N SER A 207 -16.96 11.27 -0.36
CA SER A 207 -16.14 11.34 0.85
C SER A 207 -15.96 9.97 1.51
N VAL A 208 -14.71 9.54 1.69
CA VAL A 208 -14.34 8.24 2.29
C VAL A 208 -13.08 8.35 3.15
N ARG A 209 -12.83 7.32 3.98
CA ARG A 209 -11.53 7.07 4.62
C ARG A 209 -10.84 5.92 3.94
N VAL A 210 -9.60 6.14 3.51
CA VAL A 210 -8.79 5.17 2.79
C VAL A 210 -7.52 4.87 3.56
N SER A 211 -7.27 3.59 3.75
CA SER A 211 -6.17 3.07 4.54
C SER A 211 -5.41 2.07 3.67
N ALA A 212 -4.08 2.15 3.64
CA ALA A 212 -3.28 1.34 2.72
C ALA A 212 -2.10 0.66 3.40
N GLY A 213 -1.74 -0.53 2.92
CA GLY A 213 -0.59 -1.32 3.34
C GLY A 213 0.03 -2.04 2.15
N ILE A 214 1.30 -2.39 2.24
CA ILE A 214 2.00 -3.10 1.16
C ILE A 214 2.81 -4.25 1.75
N GLY A 215 2.67 -5.43 1.15
CA GLY A 215 3.53 -6.58 1.38
C GLY A 215 2.81 -7.93 1.33
N SER A 216 3.41 -8.96 1.89
CA SER A 216 2.82 -10.29 2.07
C SER A 216 2.64 -10.61 3.55
N ASP A 217 2.00 -11.73 3.87
CA ASP A 217 1.82 -12.17 5.27
C ASP A 217 3.15 -12.32 6.03
N THR A 218 4.25 -12.54 5.30
CA THR A 218 5.61 -12.70 5.87
C THR A 218 6.45 -11.43 5.80
N CYS A 219 6.12 -10.49 4.91
CA CYS A 219 6.91 -9.29 4.62
C CYS A 219 5.97 -8.12 4.34
N SER A 220 5.42 -7.50 5.39
CA SER A 220 4.48 -6.38 5.29
C SER A 220 5.02 -5.11 5.92
N GLU A 221 4.96 -3.99 5.20
CA GLU A 221 4.88 -2.69 5.85
C GLU A 221 3.54 -2.59 6.60
N PRO A 222 3.51 -1.96 7.78
CA PRO A 222 2.28 -1.79 8.53
C PRO A 222 1.29 -0.96 7.72
N MET A 223 0.01 -1.29 7.92
CA MET A 223 -1.13 -0.51 7.49
C MET A 223 -0.95 0.97 7.92
N ARG A 224 -0.89 1.90 6.97
CA ARG A 224 -0.76 3.35 7.24
C ARG A 224 -2.10 3.94 7.70
N ALA A 225 -2.00 5.04 8.43
CA ALA A 225 -3.17 5.73 8.99
C ALA A 225 -4.19 6.09 7.91
N PRO A 226 -5.50 6.08 8.22
CA PRO A 226 -6.54 6.44 7.28
C PRO A 226 -6.39 7.88 6.77
N VAL A 227 -6.43 8.05 5.45
CA VAL A 227 -6.50 9.34 4.75
C VAL A 227 -7.97 9.64 4.46
N ARG A 228 -8.43 10.84 4.82
CA ARG A 228 -9.76 11.34 4.41
C ARG A 228 -9.66 11.91 3.01
N HIS A 229 -10.55 11.50 2.13
CA HIS A 229 -10.54 11.93 0.73
C HIS A 229 -11.95 12.12 0.20
N ASP A 230 -12.15 13.12 -0.67
CA ASP A 230 -13.41 13.31 -1.40
C ASP A 230 -13.19 13.16 -2.91
N PHE A 231 -13.70 12.07 -3.48
CA PHE A 231 -13.57 11.77 -4.89
C PHE A 231 -14.43 12.65 -5.82
N SER A 232 -15.35 13.43 -5.26
CA SER A 232 -16.12 14.43 -6.02
C SER A 232 -15.35 15.74 -6.23
N GLU A 233 -14.39 16.04 -5.35
CA GLU A 233 -13.51 17.21 -5.47
C GLU A 233 -12.24 16.87 -6.23
N GLN A 234 -11.65 15.69 -5.96
CA GLN A 234 -10.44 15.23 -6.61
C GLN A 234 -10.53 13.74 -6.94
N SER A 235 -10.39 13.38 -8.21
CA SER A 235 -10.52 11.97 -8.66
C SER A 235 -9.38 11.05 -8.22
N CYS A 236 -8.28 11.59 -7.68
CA CYS A 236 -7.09 10.85 -7.23
C CYS A 236 -6.82 11.11 -5.74
N CYS A 237 -6.47 10.05 -5.00
CA CYS A 237 -6.09 10.08 -3.59
C CYS A 237 -4.66 9.54 -3.42
N ASP A 238 -3.72 10.37 -2.96
CA ASP A 238 -2.35 9.94 -2.63
C ASP A 238 -2.33 9.23 -1.27
N LEU A 239 -1.84 7.99 -1.27
CA LEU A 239 -1.82 7.09 -0.11
C LEU A 239 -0.44 7.00 0.56
N ARG A 240 0.47 7.95 0.28
CA ARG A 240 1.72 8.09 1.04
C ARG A 240 1.46 8.40 2.52
N GLY A 241 0.45 9.21 2.83
CA GLY A 241 0.18 9.67 4.20
C GLY A 241 1.40 10.34 4.84
N GLU A 242 1.44 10.40 6.17
CA GLU A 242 2.57 11.02 6.91
C GLU A 242 3.84 10.15 6.96
N GLY A 243 3.76 8.89 6.52
CA GLY A 243 4.84 7.90 6.62
C GLY A 243 5.95 8.03 5.56
N GLY A 244 5.83 8.98 4.63
CA GLY A 244 6.80 9.18 3.54
C GLY A 244 6.57 8.24 2.35
N ASP A 245 7.62 7.88 1.63
CA ASP A 245 7.52 6.94 0.51
C ASP A 245 7.46 5.47 0.99
N TRP A 246 7.00 4.57 0.13
CA TRP A 246 6.97 3.13 0.37
C TRP A 246 8.29 2.47 -0.08
N ASP A 247 8.87 1.57 0.74
CA ASP A 247 10.01 0.75 0.30
C ASP A 247 9.50 -0.54 -0.33
N LEU A 248 9.07 -0.42 -1.59
CA LEU A 248 8.48 -1.51 -2.34
C LEU A 248 9.45 -2.69 -2.56
N LEU A 249 10.77 -2.47 -2.43
CA LEU A 249 11.76 -3.54 -2.54
C LEU A 249 11.90 -4.33 -1.24
N ALA A 250 11.70 -3.68 -0.09
CA ALA A 250 11.74 -4.34 1.21
C ALA A 250 10.55 -5.29 1.44
N VAL A 251 9.39 -4.97 0.88
CA VAL A 251 8.15 -5.75 1.00
C VAL A 251 8.00 -6.83 -0.08
N LEU A 252 9.00 -6.99 -0.95
CA LEU A 252 8.96 -7.97 -2.01
C LEU A 252 9.19 -9.39 -1.47
N GLU A 253 8.22 -10.28 -1.69
CA GLU A 253 8.34 -11.69 -1.33
C GLU A 253 9.35 -12.37 -2.27
N LYS A 254 10.57 -12.62 -1.77
CA LYS A 254 11.69 -13.14 -2.56
C LYS A 254 11.41 -14.45 -3.32
N PRO A 255 10.84 -15.51 -2.72
CA PRO A 255 10.59 -16.76 -3.44
C PRO A 255 9.51 -16.61 -4.50
N ALA A 256 8.42 -15.91 -4.19
CA ALA A 256 7.27 -15.75 -5.08
C ALA A 256 7.43 -14.61 -6.10
N LYS A 257 8.41 -13.72 -5.90
CA LYS A 257 8.66 -12.51 -6.70
C LYS A 257 7.38 -11.70 -6.93
N ARG A 258 6.65 -11.45 -5.85
CA ARG A 258 5.42 -10.64 -5.85
C ARG A 258 5.30 -9.86 -4.55
N PHE A 259 4.42 -8.89 -4.52
CA PHE A 259 3.96 -8.24 -3.30
C PHE A 259 2.45 -7.97 -3.42
N VAL A 260 1.76 -7.75 -2.31
CA VAL A 260 0.33 -7.46 -2.29
C VAL A 260 0.12 -6.03 -1.81
N VAL A 261 -0.72 -5.28 -2.52
CA VAL A 261 -1.23 -4.01 -2.03
C VAL A 261 -2.56 -4.28 -1.32
N TYR A 262 -2.64 -3.82 -0.07
CA TYR A 262 -3.83 -3.87 0.75
C TYR A 262 -4.45 -2.48 0.83
N LEU A 263 -5.76 -2.42 0.66
CA LEU A 263 -6.53 -1.21 0.80
C LEU A 263 -7.74 -1.50 1.68
N GLU A 264 -7.99 -0.66 2.66
CA GLU A 264 -9.23 -0.66 3.43
C GLU A 264 -9.93 0.68 3.22
N ILE A 265 -11.20 0.62 2.81
CA ILE A 265 -12.03 1.79 2.56
C ILE A 265 -13.23 1.73 3.49
N SER A 266 -13.48 2.80 4.22
CA SER A 266 -14.65 2.94 5.07
C SER A 266 -15.40 4.23 4.73
N ALA A 267 -16.72 4.20 4.89
CA ALA A 267 -17.53 5.41 4.83
C ALA A 267 -17.10 6.37 5.97
N LEU A 268 -17.26 7.67 5.69
CA LEU A 268 -17.04 8.71 6.71
C LEU A 268 -18.18 8.74 7.73
#